data_AF-E7FVZ2-F1
#
_entry.id   AF-E7FVZ2-F1
#
_cell.length_a   1.000
_cell.length_b   1.000
_cell.length_c   1.000
_cell.angle_alpha   90.00
_cell.angle_beta   90.00
_cell.angle_gamma   90.00
#
_symmetry.space_group_name_H-M   'P 1'
#
loop_
_entity.id
_entity.type
_entity.pdbx_description
1 polymer ?
#
loop_
_entity_poly.entity_id
_entity_poly.type
_entity_poly.pdbx_seq_one_letter_code
_entity_poly.pdbx_strand_id
1 'polypeptide(L)'
;MKKKYQIIVGITLLLITGCKPTSPEITQPIIQNNLTVEGLDLIDDYMRVLKFYEQRDVLSTHRLAYLELKDDLGSIQTMEALNQFEERINAFAKELDDIYQMEDGTRVYRKGILVVDRGHCLPPSYEPGPRYEAENQFLYMQAAALKDGIVLRKISSYHSHEFQNQLYEGNKERYGIELAHRYGGQDGCSEHRSGYGFDIGGDDIETWNELEFVETKAYQWLQDNAYQFGFIQRYPEGKEEETGYAFQPWHYRYVGALSEKIISADKSLDAYLNQLPF
;
A
#
# COMPACT_ATOMS: atom_id res chain seq x y z
N MET A 1 -0.34 -20.86 29.44
CA MET A 1 0.90 -21.60 29.79
C MET A 1 1.84 -21.59 28.58
N LYS A 2 3.02 -20.96 28.70
CA LYS A 2 4.01 -20.85 27.61
C LYS A 2 4.62 -22.24 27.30
N LYS A 3 4.58 -22.71 26.04
CA LYS A 3 5.30 -23.90 25.61
C LYS A 3 6.68 -23.50 25.06
N LYS A 4 7.73 -24.05 25.65
CA LYS A 4 9.11 -24.09 25.13
C LYS A 4 9.23 -25.31 24.21
N TYR A 5 9.92 -25.16 23.09
CA TYR A 5 10.41 -26.30 22.31
C TYR A 5 11.94 -26.34 22.41
N GLN A 6 12.46 -27.49 22.85
CA GLN A 6 13.86 -27.88 22.69
C GLN A 6 13.92 -28.90 21.57
N ILE A 7 14.85 -28.73 20.63
CA ILE A 7 15.19 -29.74 19.62
C ILE A 7 16.62 -30.21 19.90
N ILE A 8 16.75 -31.50 20.18
CA ILE A 8 18.01 -32.24 20.29
C ILE A 8 18.20 -32.96 18.95
N VAL A 9 19.34 -32.80 18.29
CA VAL A 9 19.77 -33.69 17.21
C VAL A 9 21.18 -34.19 17.52
N GLY A 10 21.31 -35.51 17.66
CA GLY A 10 22.57 -36.21 17.91
C GLY A 10 23.39 -36.38 16.63
N ILE A 11 24.72 -36.32 16.79
CA ILE A 11 25.72 -36.48 15.73
C ILE A 11 26.35 -37.87 15.87
N THR A 12 26.37 -38.63 14.77
CA THR A 12 27.21 -39.83 14.62
C THR A 12 28.56 -39.43 14.03
N LEU A 13 29.63 -39.82 14.73
CA LEU A 13 31.04 -39.49 14.45
C LEU A 13 31.63 -40.44 13.38
N LEU A 14 32.28 -39.89 12.35
CA LEU A 14 33.34 -40.60 11.62
C LEU A 14 34.59 -39.69 11.55
N LEU A 15 35.68 -40.19 12.12
CA LEU A 15 36.97 -39.52 12.28
C LEU A 15 37.78 -39.58 10.98
N ILE A 16 38.16 -38.41 10.45
CA ILE A 16 39.36 -38.26 9.60
C ILE A 16 40.16 -37.07 10.15
N THR A 17 41.45 -37.32 10.28
CA THR A 17 42.49 -36.58 10.99
C THR A 17 42.91 -35.28 10.31
N GLY A 18 43.23 -34.27 11.12
CA GLY A 18 44.29 -33.29 10.79
C GLY A 18 43.90 -32.02 10.05
N CYS A 19 43.11 -31.15 10.69
CA CYS A 19 43.18 -29.67 10.67
C CYS A 19 41.88 -29.16 11.29
N LYS A 20 41.95 -28.33 12.33
CA LYS A 20 40.75 -27.65 12.84
C LYS A 20 40.18 -26.77 11.72
N PRO A 21 38.91 -26.91 11.31
CA PRO A 21 38.20 -25.81 10.70
C PRO A 21 37.86 -24.87 11.86
N THR A 22 38.60 -23.76 11.96
CA THR A 22 38.09 -22.60 12.68
C THR A 22 36.79 -22.22 11.98
N SER A 23 35.67 -22.40 12.67
CA SER A 23 34.47 -21.60 12.45
C SER A 23 34.94 -20.15 12.28
N PRO A 24 34.42 -19.36 11.33
CA PRO A 24 34.66 -17.93 11.38
C PRO A 24 34.13 -17.46 12.73
N GLU A 25 35.04 -17.17 13.65
CA GLU A 25 34.73 -16.31 14.77
C GLU A 25 34.17 -15.05 14.15
N ILE A 26 32.93 -14.71 14.51
CA ILE A 26 32.42 -13.37 14.38
C ILE A 26 33.24 -12.54 15.36
N THR A 27 34.47 -12.22 14.94
CA THR A 27 35.30 -11.22 15.58
C THR A 27 34.59 -9.90 15.36
N GLN A 28 34.12 -9.37 16.49
CA GLN A 28 33.75 -8.00 16.84
C GLN A 28 33.66 -6.94 15.72
N PRO A 29 32.73 -5.96 15.86
CA PRO A 29 32.45 -5.00 14.80
C PRO A 29 33.73 -4.26 14.36
N ILE A 30 33.93 -4.20 13.04
CA ILE A 30 34.93 -3.31 12.45
C ILE A 30 34.41 -1.89 12.66
N ILE A 31 34.96 -1.21 13.67
CA ILE A 31 34.79 0.23 13.85
C ILE A 31 35.81 0.91 12.94
N GLN A 32 35.35 1.52 11.86
CA GLN A 32 36.12 2.50 11.11
C GLN A 32 35.32 3.80 11.10
N ASN A 33 35.95 4.88 11.56
CA ASN A 33 35.45 6.26 11.68
C ASN A 33 34.61 6.58 12.93
N ASN A 34 35.25 6.60 14.11
CA ASN A 34 34.88 7.32 15.36
C ASN A 34 33.73 8.37 15.31
N LEU A 35 32.51 7.92 15.02
CA LEU A 35 31.27 8.68 15.12
C LEU A 35 30.24 7.73 15.73
N THR A 36 30.15 7.75 17.06
CA THR A 36 28.95 7.32 17.76
C THR A 36 27.89 8.40 17.53
N VAL A 37 27.08 8.26 16.49
CA VAL A 37 25.85 9.04 16.35
C VAL A 37 24.72 8.19 16.93
N GLU A 38 24.45 8.37 18.22
CA GLU A 38 23.12 8.09 18.75
C GLU A 38 22.13 8.98 17.96
N GLY A 39 21.36 8.42 17.02
CA GLY A 39 20.25 9.15 16.40
C GLY A 39 19.97 8.97 14.91
N LEU A 40 20.69 8.11 14.19
CA LEU A 40 20.35 7.77 12.79
C LEU A 40 20.01 6.28 12.70
N ASP A 41 18.75 5.94 13.00
CA ASP A 41 18.22 4.62 12.68
C ASP A 41 17.89 4.63 11.18
N LEU A 42 18.79 4.08 10.36
CA LEU A 42 18.67 4.04 8.90
C LEU A 42 17.31 3.50 8.43
N ILE A 43 16.66 2.67 9.26
CA ILE A 43 15.32 2.15 9.05
C ILE A 43 14.26 3.24 9.25
N ASP A 44 14.36 4.06 10.30
CA ASP A 44 13.42 5.18 10.53
C ASP A 44 13.58 6.27 9.47
N ASP A 45 14.79 6.53 8.99
CA ASP A 45 15.01 7.53 7.93
C ASP A 45 14.59 6.99 6.56
N TYR A 46 14.81 5.70 6.27
CA TYR A 46 14.20 5.02 5.11
C TYR A 46 12.67 5.07 5.17
N MET A 47 12.07 4.85 6.35
CA MET A 47 10.64 4.98 6.56
C MET A 47 10.17 6.44 6.47
N ARG A 48 11.00 7.44 6.79
CA ARG A 48 10.70 8.87 6.56
C ARG A 48 10.75 9.24 5.08
N VAL A 49 11.73 8.73 4.33
CA VAL A 49 11.85 8.94 2.88
C VAL A 49 10.69 8.26 2.16
N LEU A 50 10.38 7.00 2.50
CA LEU A 50 9.18 6.33 2.01
C LEU A 50 7.91 7.11 2.38
N LYS A 51 7.77 7.54 3.63
CA LYS A 51 6.62 8.33 4.06
C LYS A 51 6.54 9.68 3.34
N PHE A 52 7.66 10.33 3.04
CA PHE A 52 7.72 11.58 2.27
C PHE A 52 7.22 11.38 0.83
N TYR A 53 7.60 10.26 0.20
CA TYR A 53 7.18 9.91 -1.15
C TYR A 53 5.75 9.36 -1.24
N GLU A 54 5.33 8.55 -0.26
CA GLU A 54 3.95 8.09 -0.08
C GLU A 54 3.02 9.28 0.22
N GLN A 55 3.47 10.27 0.98
CA GLN A 55 2.74 11.52 1.26
C GLN A 55 2.62 12.47 0.06
N ARG A 56 3.34 12.22 -1.03
CA ARG A 56 3.26 13.06 -2.23
C ARG A 56 2.75 12.31 -3.45
N ASP A 57 2.53 11.01 -3.31
CA ASP A 57 1.97 10.13 -4.35
C ASP A 57 2.79 10.16 -5.66
N VAL A 58 4.12 10.20 -5.47
CA VAL A 58 5.15 10.38 -6.52
C VAL A 58 5.72 9.04 -7.01
N LEU A 59 5.54 7.95 -6.24
CA LEU A 59 6.27 6.70 -6.44
C LEU A 59 5.91 5.94 -7.72
N SER A 60 4.75 6.19 -8.31
CA SER A 60 4.32 5.41 -9.47
C SER A 60 5.05 5.77 -10.75
N THR A 61 5.28 7.04 -11.07
CA THR A 61 5.81 7.42 -12.39
C THR A 61 7.34 7.34 -12.52
N HIS A 62 8.05 7.17 -11.40
CA HIS A 62 9.51 7.20 -11.40
C HIS A 62 10.12 6.03 -10.60
N ARG A 63 9.78 4.79 -10.99
CA ARG A 63 10.44 3.56 -10.51
C ARG A 63 11.98 3.65 -10.51
N LEU A 64 12.55 4.39 -11.46
CA LEU A 64 13.98 4.65 -11.55
C LEU A 64 14.48 5.61 -10.47
N ALA A 65 13.75 6.70 -10.20
CA ALA A 65 14.11 7.62 -9.12
C ALA A 65 14.11 6.92 -7.77
N TYR A 66 13.11 6.07 -7.47
CA TYR A 66 13.09 5.32 -6.20
C TYR A 66 14.30 4.39 -6.02
N LEU A 67 14.69 3.66 -7.07
CA LEU A 67 15.85 2.76 -7.01
C LEU A 67 17.17 3.53 -6.89
N GLU A 68 17.33 4.60 -7.66
CA GLU A 68 18.50 5.48 -7.58
C GLU A 68 18.61 6.15 -6.20
N LEU A 69 17.48 6.55 -5.61
CA LEU A 69 17.44 7.19 -4.29
C LEU A 69 17.67 6.22 -3.14
N LYS A 70 17.25 4.97 -3.29
CA LYS A 70 17.57 3.92 -2.32
C LYS A 70 19.07 3.66 -2.27
N ASP A 71 19.72 3.64 -3.43
CA ASP A 71 21.16 3.46 -3.53
C ASP A 71 21.91 4.70 -2.99
N ASP A 72 21.42 5.91 -3.29
CA ASP A 72 21.93 7.17 -2.71
C ASP A 72 21.80 7.18 -1.18
N LEU A 73 20.62 6.85 -0.63
CA LEU A 73 20.37 6.81 0.81
C LEU A 73 21.28 5.79 1.51
N GLY A 74 21.49 4.62 0.91
CA GLY A 74 22.41 3.59 1.40
C GLY A 74 23.87 4.02 1.42
N SER A 75 24.22 5.10 0.69
CA SER A 75 25.58 5.66 0.61
C SER A 75 25.82 6.83 1.58
N ILE A 76 24.79 7.34 2.27
CA ILE A 76 24.92 8.48 3.18
C ILE A 76 25.63 8.07 4.47
N GLN A 77 26.69 8.81 4.82
CA GLN A 77 27.52 8.54 6.01
C GLN A 77 27.65 9.76 6.95
N THR A 78 27.08 10.91 6.59
CA THR A 78 27.22 12.17 7.35
C THR A 78 25.90 12.96 7.38
N MET A 79 25.73 13.79 8.42
CA MET A 79 24.58 14.68 8.56
C MET A 79 24.53 15.75 7.45
N GLU A 80 25.70 16.20 6.98
CA GLU A 80 25.78 17.12 5.85
C GLU A 80 25.26 16.49 4.56
N ALA A 81 25.65 15.23 4.28
CA ALA A 81 25.15 14.48 3.13
C ALA A 81 23.64 14.18 3.23
N LEU A 82 23.13 13.95 4.45
CA LEU A 82 21.70 13.81 4.70
C LEU A 82 20.94 15.10 4.38
N ASN A 83 21.40 16.25 4.86
CA ASN A 83 20.76 17.54 4.57
C ASN A 83 20.76 17.85 3.06
N GLN A 84 21.87 17.58 2.36
CA GLN A 84 21.95 17.75 0.90
C GLN A 84 21.03 16.80 0.14
N PHE A 85 20.90 15.57 0.63
CA PHE A 85 19.91 14.62 0.11
C PHE A 85 18.49 15.16 0.30
N GLU A 86 18.13 15.60 1.51
CA GLU A 86 16.82 16.19 1.80
C GLU A 86 16.51 17.41 0.90
N GLU A 87 17.46 18.31 0.70
CA GLU A 87 17.29 19.46 -0.21
C GLU A 87 17.03 19.02 -1.65
N ARG A 88 17.78 18.03 -2.16
CA ARG A 88 17.56 17.46 -3.51
C ARG A 88 16.19 16.82 -3.64
N ILE A 89 15.78 16.02 -2.65
CA ILE A 89 14.47 15.37 -2.63
C ILE A 89 13.34 16.39 -2.61
N ASN A 90 13.46 17.44 -1.79
CA ASN A 90 12.46 18.49 -1.71
C ASN A 90 12.38 19.31 -3.01
N ALA A 91 13.51 19.60 -3.66
CA ALA A 91 13.54 20.30 -4.94
C ALA A 91 12.88 19.46 -6.06
N PHE A 92 13.21 18.17 -6.12
CA PHE A 92 12.59 17.24 -7.07
C PHE A 92 11.08 17.06 -6.81
N ALA A 93 10.67 16.98 -5.55
CA ALA A 93 9.26 16.93 -5.18
C ALA A 93 8.50 18.18 -5.62
N LYS A 94 9.10 19.37 -5.47
CA LYS A 94 8.50 20.62 -5.93
C LYS A 94 8.34 20.65 -7.45
N GLU A 95 9.35 20.19 -8.19
CA GLU A 95 9.26 20.07 -9.65
C GLU A 95 8.15 19.12 -10.08
N LEU A 96 7.96 18.01 -9.35
CA LEU A 96 6.85 17.09 -9.59
C LEU A 96 5.49 17.71 -9.23
N ASP A 97 5.38 18.45 -8.14
CA ASP A 97 4.15 19.18 -7.78
C ASP A 97 3.81 20.26 -8.85
N ASP A 98 4.82 20.83 -9.51
CA ASP A 98 4.65 21.77 -10.63
C ASP A 98 4.27 21.05 -11.95
N ILE A 99 4.80 19.84 -12.20
CA ILE A 99 4.47 19.00 -13.37
C ILE A 99 3.06 18.41 -13.25
N TYR A 100 2.70 17.95 -12.05
CA TYR A 100 1.37 17.45 -11.72
C TYR A 100 0.60 18.56 -11.02
N GLN A 101 -0.12 19.40 -11.79
CA GLN A 101 -0.88 20.56 -11.33
C GLN A 101 -1.70 20.32 -10.04
N MET A 102 -1.06 20.56 -8.91
CA MET A 102 -1.65 20.31 -7.61
C MET A 102 -2.12 21.62 -7.00
N GLU A 103 -3.42 21.70 -6.71
CA GLU A 103 -3.96 22.78 -5.90
C GLU A 103 -3.62 22.52 -4.42
N ASP A 104 -3.03 23.51 -3.76
CA ASP A 104 -2.63 23.44 -2.35
C ASP A 104 -3.85 23.13 -1.43
N GLY A 105 -3.64 22.26 -0.43
CA GLY A 105 -4.67 21.89 0.56
C GLY A 105 -5.71 20.84 0.12
N THR A 106 -5.66 20.32 -1.11
CA THR A 106 -6.68 19.38 -1.65
C THR A 106 -6.42 17.89 -1.36
N ARG A 107 -5.23 17.54 -0.87
CA ARG A 107 -4.85 16.15 -0.54
C ARG A 107 -4.59 16.02 0.95
N VAL A 108 -5.29 15.08 1.59
CA VAL A 108 -5.09 14.78 3.01
C VAL A 108 -4.37 13.46 3.14
N TYR A 109 -3.24 13.47 3.83
CA TYR A 109 -2.49 12.26 4.16
C TYR A 109 -2.56 11.98 5.64
N ARG A 110 -2.81 10.73 5.99
CA ARG A 110 -2.77 10.26 7.38
C ARG A 110 -1.92 9.01 7.43
N LYS A 111 -0.92 8.98 8.32
CA LYS A 111 0.03 7.87 8.46
C LYS A 111 0.70 7.47 7.12
N GLY A 112 0.89 8.41 6.20
CA GLY A 112 1.47 8.15 4.87
C GLY A 112 0.46 7.75 3.79
N ILE A 113 -0.80 7.50 4.14
CA ILE A 113 -1.84 7.08 3.20
C ILE A 113 -2.63 8.30 2.70
N LEU A 114 -2.78 8.42 1.38
CA LEU A 114 -3.71 9.37 0.75
C LEU A 114 -5.14 9.00 1.14
N VAL A 115 -5.80 9.89 1.85
CA VAL A 115 -7.19 9.77 2.26
C VAL A 115 -8.06 10.28 1.11
N VAL A 116 -8.92 9.39 0.60
CA VAL A 116 -9.95 9.72 -0.38
C VAL A 116 -11.26 9.16 0.16
N ASP A 117 -12.17 10.06 0.52
CA ASP A 117 -13.48 9.76 1.06
C ASP A 117 -14.43 10.95 0.76
N ARG A 118 -15.66 10.93 1.30
CA ARG A 118 -16.64 12.01 1.07
C ARG A 118 -16.26 13.36 1.68
N GLY A 119 -15.37 13.39 2.67
CA GLY A 119 -14.86 14.61 3.29
C GLY A 119 -13.53 15.10 2.69
N HIS A 120 -12.84 14.25 1.94
CA HIS A 120 -11.51 14.49 1.38
C HIS A 120 -11.47 14.11 -0.11
N CYS A 121 -12.15 14.91 -0.93
CA CYS A 121 -12.22 14.67 -2.36
C CYS A 121 -11.03 15.32 -3.09
N LEU A 122 -10.49 14.60 -4.07
CA LEU A 122 -9.39 15.04 -4.93
C LEU A 122 -9.88 16.09 -5.96
N PRO A 123 -9.04 17.05 -6.36
CA PRO A 123 -9.43 18.04 -7.35
C PRO A 123 -9.50 17.40 -8.75
N PRO A 124 -10.28 17.96 -9.69
CA PRO A 124 -10.33 17.50 -11.08
C PRO A 124 -8.97 17.42 -11.77
N SER A 125 -8.03 18.32 -11.42
CA SER A 125 -6.67 18.34 -11.98
C SER A 125 -5.80 17.17 -11.52
N TYR A 126 -6.21 16.45 -10.47
CA TYR A 126 -5.48 15.29 -9.98
C TYR A 126 -5.71 14.08 -10.87
N GLU A 127 -4.84 13.93 -11.86
CA GLU A 127 -4.88 12.87 -12.87
C GLU A 127 -3.62 11.98 -12.81
N PRO A 128 -3.43 11.18 -11.75
CA PRO A 128 -2.20 10.42 -11.59
C PRO A 128 -2.06 9.21 -12.52
N GLY A 129 -3.18 8.75 -13.10
CA GLY A 129 -3.23 7.47 -13.78
C GLY A 129 -3.13 6.26 -12.83
N PRO A 130 -3.02 5.05 -13.38
CA PRO A 130 -2.77 3.84 -12.60
C PRO A 130 -1.46 3.91 -11.80
N ARG A 131 -1.49 3.40 -10.56
CA ARG A 131 -0.31 3.35 -9.69
C ARG A 131 0.47 2.06 -9.92
N TYR A 132 1.65 2.16 -10.55
CA TYR A 132 2.47 1.01 -10.92
C TYR A 132 2.78 0.07 -9.76
N GLU A 133 3.00 0.59 -8.56
CA GLU A 133 3.22 -0.21 -7.35
C GLU A 133 1.99 -1.04 -6.98
N ALA A 134 0.79 -0.47 -7.03
CA ALA A 134 -0.45 -1.17 -6.76
C ALA A 134 -0.77 -2.18 -7.88
N GLU A 135 -0.58 -1.78 -9.13
CA GLU A 135 -0.74 -2.64 -10.30
C GLU A 135 0.18 -3.86 -10.25
N ASN A 136 1.46 -3.67 -9.91
CA ASN A 136 2.41 -4.77 -9.77
C ASN A 136 2.04 -5.69 -8.61
N GLN A 137 1.61 -5.14 -7.48
CA GLN A 137 1.16 -5.96 -6.35
C GLN A 137 -0.11 -6.74 -6.67
N PHE A 138 -1.01 -6.16 -7.46
CA PHE A 138 -2.17 -6.89 -7.97
C PHE A 138 -1.75 -8.07 -8.88
N LEU A 139 -0.76 -7.89 -9.77
CA LEU A 139 -0.22 -8.98 -10.58
C LEU A 139 0.39 -10.12 -9.73
N TYR A 140 1.12 -9.78 -8.66
CA TYR A 140 1.64 -10.79 -7.72
C TYR A 140 0.52 -11.51 -6.99
N MET A 141 -0.52 -10.77 -6.58
CA MET A 141 -1.70 -11.34 -5.93
C MET A 141 -2.45 -12.31 -6.86
N GLN A 142 -2.65 -11.94 -8.13
CA GLN A 142 -3.25 -12.83 -9.14
C GLN A 142 -2.42 -14.10 -9.33
N ALA A 143 -1.09 -13.97 -9.42
CA ALA A 143 -0.20 -15.12 -9.59
C ALA A 143 -0.19 -16.05 -8.37
N ALA A 144 -0.34 -15.51 -7.16
CA ALA A 144 -0.47 -16.29 -5.94
C ALA A 144 -1.81 -17.03 -5.89
N ALA A 145 -2.92 -16.32 -6.12
CA ALA A 145 -4.25 -16.92 -6.18
C ALA A 145 -4.33 -18.06 -7.21
N LEU A 146 -3.70 -17.88 -8.38
CA LEU A 146 -3.69 -18.89 -9.43
C LEU A 146 -2.96 -20.17 -9.00
N LYS A 147 -1.93 -20.08 -8.16
CA LYS A 147 -1.25 -21.27 -7.59
C LYS A 147 -2.17 -22.08 -6.67
N ASP A 148 -3.13 -21.41 -6.04
CA ASP A 148 -4.16 -22.03 -5.21
C ASP A 148 -5.41 -22.44 -6.02
N GLY A 149 -5.36 -22.33 -7.35
CA GLY A 149 -6.46 -22.66 -8.25
C GLY A 149 -7.58 -21.62 -8.27
N ILE A 150 -7.32 -20.41 -7.80
CA ILE A 150 -8.27 -19.29 -7.76
C ILE A 150 -7.89 -18.28 -8.85
N VAL A 151 -8.86 -17.85 -9.66
CA VAL A 151 -8.65 -16.77 -10.62
C VAL A 151 -9.19 -15.47 -10.05
N LEU A 152 -8.34 -14.46 -10.03
CA LEU A 152 -8.70 -13.09 -9.71
C LEU A 152 -8.66 -12.25 -10.98
N ARG A 153 -9.64 -11.37 -11.16
CA ARG A 153 -9.81 -10.49 -12.32
C ARG A 153 -9.89 -9.05 -11.84
N LYS A 154 -9.15 -8.15 -12.49
CA LYS A 154 -9.31 -6.71 -12.29
C LYS A 154 -10.50 -6.24 -13.09
N ILE A 155 -11.59 -5.89 -12.43
CA ILE A 155 -12.79 -5.36 -13.07
C ILE A 155 -12.53 -3.89 -13.43
N SER A 156 -12.04 -3.12 -12.46
CA SER A 156 -11.74 -1.70 -12.61
C SER A 156 -10.55 -1.30 -11.73
N SER A 157 -9.91 -0.18 -12.06
CA SER A 157 -8.84 0.43 -11.25
C SER A 157 -8.88 1.93 -11.40
N TYR A 158 -7.81 2.61 -11.84
CA TYR A 158 -7.81 4.06 -12.00
C TYR A 158 -8.99 4.56 -12.84
N HIS A 159 -9.70 5.57 -12.32
CA HIS A 159 -10.72 6.33 -13.03
C HIS A 159 -10.22 7.77 -13.22
N SER A 160 -10.24 8.26 -14.46
CA SER A 160 -10.05 9.69 -14.74
C SER A 160 -11.25 10.50 -14.23
N HIS A 161 -11.08 11.82 -14.13
CA HIS A 161 -12.11 12.77 -13.74
C HIS A 161 -13.35 12.60 -14.62
N GLU A 162 -13.11 12.60 -15.93
CA GLU A 162 -14.15 12.48 -16.94
C GLU A 162 -14.88 11.14 -16.82
N PHE A 163 -14.15 10.03 -16.66
CA PHE A 163 -14.76 8.71 -16.53
C PHE A 163 -15.58 8.58 -15.24
N GLN A 164 -15.07 9.05 -14.10
CA GLN A 164 -15.79 8.96 -12.83
C GLN A 164 -17.08 9.80 -12.85
N ASN A 165 -17.05 10.97 -13.49
CA ASN A 165 -18.25 11.78 -13.69
C ASN A 165 -19.28 11.07 -14.57
N GLN A 166 -18.87 10.53 -15.72
CA GLN A 166 -19.77 9.78 -16.60
C GLN A 166 -20.38 8.57 -15.89
N LEU A 167 -19.58 7.82 -15.12
CA LEU A 167 -20.05 6.68 -14.34
C LEU A 167 -21.06 7.10 -13.27
N TYR A 168 -20.78 8.18 -12.53
CA TYR A 168 -21.67 8.67 -11.48
C TYR A 168 -23.00 9.18 -12.05
N GLU A 169 -22.98 9.97 -13.12
CA GLU A 169 -24.20 10.44 -13.80
C GLU A 169 -25.02 9.26 -14.36
N GLY A 170 -24.37 8.30 -15.03
CA GLY A 170 -25.05 7.11 -15.52
C GLY A 170 -25.68 6.26 -14.41
N ASN A 171 -25.01 6.12 -13.27
CA ASN A 171 -25.56 5.44 -12.10
C ASN A 171 -26.74 6.19 -11.49
N LYS A 172 -26.71 7.53 -11.45
CA LYS A 172 -27.86 8.34 -11.00
C LYS A 172 -29.07 8.14 -11.91
N GLU A 173 -28.86 8.12 -13.21
CA GLU A 173 -29.94 7.89 -14.19
C GLU A 173 -30.52 6.47 -14.07
N ARG A 174 -29.66 5.47 -13.89
CA ARG A 174 -30.07 4.06 -13.87
C ARG A 174 -30.67 3.61 -12.55
N TYR A 175 -30.09 4.04 -11.42
CA TYR A 175 -30.40 3.51 -10.09
C TYR A 175 -30.95 4.57 -9.12
N GLY A 176 -30.96 5.84 -9.53
CA GLY A 176 -31.35 6.96 -8.68
C GLY A 176 -30.19 7.50 -7.84
N ILE A 177 -30.35 8.75 -7.38
CA ILE A 177 -29.30 9.49 -6.67
C ILE A 177 -28.87 8.82 -5.36
N GLU A 178 -29.80 8.22 -4.63
CA GLU A 178 -29.51 7.56 -3.34
C GLU A 178 -28.56 6.37 -3.52
N LEU A 179 -28.82 5.47 -4.46
CA LEU A 179 -27.96 4.31 -4.72
C LEU A 179 -26.62 4.74 -5.35
N ALA A 180 -26.66 5.70 -6.27
CA ALA A 180 -25.46 6.25 -6.87
C ALA A 180 -24.54 6.88 -5.83
N HIS A 181 -25.09 7.60 -4.85
CA HIS A 181 -24.30 8.19 -3.77
C HIS A 181 -23.82 7.14 -2.76
N ARG A 182 -24.67 6.15 -2.43
CA ARG A 182 -24.39 5.12 -1.42
C ARG A 182 -23.25 4.16 -1.81
N TYR A 183 -23.19 3.78 -3.08
CA TYR A 183 -22.17 2.86 -3.61
C TYR A 183 -21.10 3.56 -4.45
N GLY A 184 -21.46 4.63 -5.16
CA GLY A 184 -20.56 5.38 -6.03
C GLY A 184 -20.01 6.63 -5.36
N GLY A 185 -18.71 6.87 -5.53
CA GLY A 185 -18.13 8.17 -5.23
C GLY A 185 -18.49 9.19 -6.31
N GLN A 186 -18.87 10.40 -5.90
CA GLN A 186 -18.76 11.57 -6.79
C GLN A 186 -17.31 11.72 -7.23
N ASP A 187 -17.09 12.44 -8.33
CA ASP A 187 -15.72 12.75 -8.76
C ASP A 187 -14.91 13.40 -7.63
N GLY A 188 -13.63 13.01 -7.56
CA GLY A 188 -12.73 13.35 -6.47
C GLY A 188 -12.91 12.49 -5.21
N CYS A 189 -14.13 12.05 -4.89
CA CYS A 189 -14.42 11.31 -3.65
C CYS A 189 -14.39 9.78 -3.81
N SER A 190 -14.20 9.29 -5.03
CA SER A 190 -14.01 7.87 -5.37
C SER A 190 -12.54 7.47 -5.22
N GLU A 191 -12.25 6.37 -4.51
CA GLU A 191 -10.86 5.90 -4.35
C GLU A 191 -10.19 5.55 -5.68
N HIS A 192 -10.96 5.21 -6.72
CA HIS A 192 -10.42 4.96 -8.06
C HIS A 192 -9.70 6.20 -8.64
N ARG A 193 -10.05 7.42 -8.21
CA ARG A 193 -9.37 8.67 -8.60
C ARG A 193 -7.93 8.74 -8.08
N SER A 194 -7.61 8.02 -7.00
CA SER A 194 -6.23 7.95 -6.48
C SER A 194 -5.32 7.03 -7.29
N GLY A 195 -5.91 6.11 -8.07
CA GLY A 195 -5.19 5.00 -8.71
C GLY A 195 -4.81 3.85 -7.78
N TYR A 196 -5.20 3.92 -6.49
CA TYR A 196 -5.00 2.85 -5.50
C TYR A 196 -6.24 1.98 -5.23
N GLY A 197 -7.41 2.36 -5.74
CA GLY A 197 -8.65 1.59 -5.64
C GLY A 197 -8.80 0.58 -6.78
N PHE A 198 -9.24 -0.63 -6.45
CA PHE A 198 -9.40 -1.76 -7.37
C PHE A 198 -10.73 -2.45 -7.12
N ASP A 199 -11.52 -2.66 -8.17
CA ASP A 199 -12.62 -3.62 -8.12
C ASP A 199 -12.10 -4.96 -8.63
N ILE A 200 -12.26 -6.01 -7.81
CA ILE A 200 -11.70 -7.34 -8.05
C ILE A 200 -12.84 -8.35 -8.07
N GLY A 201 -12.85 -9.20 -9.11
CA GLY A 201 -13.79 -10.29 -9.29
C GLY A 201 -13.09 -11.63 -9.48
N GLY A 202 -13.90 -12.69 -9.61
CA GLY A 202 -13.47 -14.04 -9.98
C GLY A 202 -13.65 -14.36 -11.46
N ASP A 203 -13.61 -15.64 -11.82
CA ASP A 203 -14.05 -16.10 -13.15
C ASP A 203 -15.58 -16.05 -13.35
N ASP A 204 -16.33 -15.96 -12.25
CA ASP A 204 -17.80 -15.85 -12.24
C ASP A 204 -18.23 -14.39 -12.53
N ILE A 205 -18.23 -14.03 -13.82
CA ILE A 205 -18.45 -12.64 -14.30
C ILE A 205 -19.79 -12.06 -13.84
N GLU A 206 -20.80 -12.90 -13.65
CA GLU A 206 -22.12 -12.50 -13.14
C GLU A 206 -22.10 -11.96 -11.71
N THR A 207 -21.04 -12.24 -10.95
CA THR A 207 -20.87 -11.75 -9.57
C THR A 207 -20.06 -10.46 -9.49
N TRP A 208 -19.55 -9.96 -10.63
CA TRP A 208 -18.70 -8.77 -10.66
C TRP A 208 -19.46 -7.52 -10.22
N ASN A 209 -18.94 -6.82 -9.21
CA ASN A 209 -19.57 -5.66 -8.61
C ASN A 209 -20.97 -5.91 -8.02
N GLU A 210 -21.25 -7.16 -7.64
CA GLU A 210 -22.51 -7.59 -7.02
C GLU A 210 -22.26 -8.19 -5.63
N LEU A 211 -23.28 -8.16 -4.76
CA LEU A 211 -23.15 -8.65 -3.38
C LEU A 211 -22.88 -10.15 -3.33
N GLU A 212 -23.39 -10.89 -4.32
CA GLU A 212 -23.19 -12.32 -4.54
C GLU A 212 -21.71 -12.70 -4.67
N PHE A 213 -20.80 -11.75 -4.93
CA PHE A 213 -19.37 -12.00 -4.92
C PHE A 213 -18.88 -12.64 -3.61
N VAL A 214 -19.54 -12.36 -2.47
CA VAL A 214 -19.19 -12.95 -1.16
C VAL A 214 -19.25 -14.49 -1.13
N GLU A 215 -20.06 -15.08 -2.00
CA GLU A 215 -20.24 -16.53 -2.08
C GLU A 215 -19.13 -17.22 -2.88
N THR A 216 -18.31 -16.45 -3.61
CA THR A 216 -17.27 -16.97 -4.49
C THR A 216 -16.00 -17.36 -3.75
N LYS A 217 -15.29 -18.36 -4.29
CA LYS A 217 -13.96 -18.74 -3.79
C LYS A 217 -12.94 -17.61 -3.93
N ALA A 218 -13.11 -16.74 -4.94
CA ALA A 218 -12.27 -15.57 -5.14
C ALA A 218 -12.39 -14.59 -3.97
N TYR A 219 -13.61 -14.28 -3.52
CA TYR A 219 -13.82 -13.44 -2.35
C TYR A 219 -13.21 -14.06 -1.09
N GLN A 220 -13.48 -15.33 -0.82
CA GLN A 220 -12.93 -16.00 0.37
C GLN A 220 -11.39 -16.01 0.35
N TRP A 221 -10.77 -16.25 -0.80
CA TRP A 221 -9.31 -16.17 -0.94
C TRP A 221 -8.78 -14.76 -0.68
N LEU A 222 -9.45 -13.72 -1.18
CA LEU A 222 -9.05 -12.33 -0.95
C LEU A 222 -9.11 -11.95 0.54
N GLN A 223 -10.15 -12.38 1.26
CA GLN A 223 -10.27 -12.11 2.70
C GLN A 223 -9.08 -12.66 3.50
N ASP A 224 -8.56 -13.82 3.10
CA ASP A 224 -7.46 -14.48 3.80
C ASP A 224 -6.06 -14.02 3.32
N ASN A 225 -5.94 -13.45 2.11
CA ASN A 225 -4.62 -13.28 1.46
C ASN A 225 -4.32 -11.88 0.93
N ALA A 226 -5.32 -11.03 0.65
CA ALA A 226 -5.10 -9.77 -0.06
C ALA A 226 -4.10 -8.84 0.67
N TYR A 227 -4.09 -8.87 2.01
CA TYR A 227 -3.18 -8.07 2.84
C TYR A 227 -1.71 -8.42 2.65
N GLN A 228 -1.39 -9.67 2.30
CA GLN A 228 -0.01 -10.08 2.03
C GLN A 228 0.57 -9.33 0.82
N PHE A 229 -0.29 -8.79 -0.04
CA PHE A 229 0.04 -8.00 -1.23
C PHE A 229 -0.24 -6.50 -1.04
N GLY A 230 -0.54 -6.07 0.19
CA GLY A 230 -0.79 -4.66 0.48
C GLY A 230 -2.22 -4.19 0.23
N PHE A 231 -3.17 -5.09 -0.03
CA PHE A 231 -4.57 -4.76 -0.26
C PHE A 231 -5.42 -4.98 0.99
N ILE A 232 -6.41 -4.12 1.20
CA ILE A 232 -7.46 -4.30 2.21
C ILE A 232 -8.82 -4.20 1.53
N GLN A 233 -9.83 -4.90 2.07
CA GLN A 233 -11.20 -4.61 1.70
C GLN A 233 -11.57 -3.23 2.26
N ARG A 234 -11.83 -2.27 1.39
CA ARG A 234 -11.94 -0.86 1.77
C ARG A 234 -13.28 -0.53 2.45
N TYR A 235 -14.34 -1.18 2.01
CA TYR A 235 -15.72 -0.99 2.48
C TYR A 235 -16.28 -2.31 3.05
N PRO A 236 -15.87 -2.71 4.27
CA PRO A 236 -16.33 -3.94 4.91
C PRO A 236 -17.76 -3.81 5.48
N GLU A 237 -18.39 -4.95 5.75
CA GLU A 237 -19.76 -5.01 6.23
C GLU A 237 -19.90 -4.34 7.62
N GLY A 238 -21.00 -3.63 7.83
CA GLY A 238 -21.28 -2.93 9.10
C GLY A 238 -20.41 -1.69 9.37
N LYS A 239 -19.57 -1.26 8.41
CA LYS A 239 -18.69 -0.08 8.54
C LYS A 239 -19.12 1.12 7.68
N GLU A 240 -20.35 1.13 7.18
CA GLU A 240 -20.88 2.20 6.33
C GLU A 240 -20.86 3.57 7.04
N GLU A 241 -21.18 3.63 8.33
CA GLU A 241 -21.13 4.88 9.12
C GLU A 241 -19.70 5.44 9.25
N GLU A 242 -18.68 4.57 9.25
CA GLU A 242 -17.28 4.96 9.37
C GLU A 242 -16.68 5.37 8.02
N THR A 243 -17.00 4.60 6.96
CA THR A 243 -16.38 4.74 5.63
C THR A 243 -17.15 5.69 4.71
N GLY A 244 -18.43 5.94 5.01
CA GLY A 244 -19.34 6.69 4.17
C GLY A 244 -19.88 5.90 2.96
N TYR A 245 -19.44 4.66 2.71
CA TYR A 245 -19.90 3.85 1.59
C TYR A 245 -20.51 2.54 2.09
N ALA A 246 -21.54 2.05 1.40
CA ALA A 246 -22.09 0.74 1.69
C ALA A 246 -21.04 -0.36 1.49
N PHE A 247 -21.33 -1.53 2.06
CA PHE A 247 -20.51 -2.73 1.88
C PHE A 247 -20.25 -3.02 0.39
N GLN A 248 -18.98 -3.19 0.02
CA GLN A 248 -18.56 -3.54 -1.33
C GLN A 248 -17.56 -4.70 -1.26
N PRO A 249 -18.03 -5.96 -1.44
CA PRO A 249 -17.16 -7.14 -1.36
C PRO A 249 -16.07 -7.18 -2.43
N TRP A 250 -16.27 -6.48 -3.55
CA TRP A 250 -15.35 -6.41 -4.68
C TRP A 250 -14.29 -5.29 -4.54
N HIS A 251 -14.49 -4.30 -3.66
CA HIS A 251 -13.65 -3.09 -3.66
C HIS A 251 -12.48 -3.19 -2.67
N TYR A 252 -11.27 -3.13 -3.21
CA TYR A 252 -10.01 -3.23 -2.47
C TYR A 252 -9.14 -1.99 -2.66
N ARG A 253 -8.50 -1.59 -1.57
CA ARG A 253 -7.56 -0.45 -1.52
C ARG A 253 -6.15 -0.94 -1.31
N TYR A 254 -5.23 -0.53 -2.18
CA TYR A 254 -3.80 -0.69 -1.92
C TYR A 254 -3.32 0.33 -0.87
N VAL A 255 -2.76 -0.19 0.22
CA VAL A 255 -2.19 0.55 1.36
C VAL A 255 -0.76 0.09 1.70
N GLY A 256 -0.18 -0.77 0.85
CA GLY A 256 1.17 -1.30 1.02
C GLY A 256 1.37 -2.01 2.36
N ALA A 257 2.50 -1.71 3.02
CA ALA A 257 2.93 -2.39 4.25
C ALA A 257 2.01 -2.16 5.46
N LEU A 258 1.05 -1.23 5.40
CA LEU A 258 0.10 -1.00 6.48
C LEU A 258 -1.07 -1.98 6.49
N SER A 259 -1.29 -2.72 5.41
CA SER A 259 -2.40 -3.67 5.25
C SER A 259 -2.51 -4.66 6.41
N GLU A 260 -1.42 -5.33 6.78
CA GLU A 260 -1.39 -6.28 7.90
C GLU A 260 -1.76 -5.62 9.23
N LYS A 261 -1.28 -4.40 9.48
CA LYS A 261 -1.60 -3.64 10.71
C LYS A 261 -3.06 -3.21 10.74
N ILE A 262 -3.62 -2.85 9.59
CA ILE A 262 -5.03 -2.44 9.45
C ILE A 262 -5.94 -3.63 9.71
N ILE A 263 -5.71 -4.77 9.05
CA ILE A 263 -6.51 -5.99 9.26
C ILE A 263 -6.38 -6.51 10.68
N SER A 264 -5.16 -6.57 11.24
CA SER A 264 -4.95 -7.03 12.61
C SER A 264 -5.62 -6.16 13.67
N ALA A 265 -5.87 -4.88 13.35
CA ALA A 265 -6.59 -3.98 14.24
C ALA A 265 -8.11 -4.16 14.19
N ASP A 266 -8.64 -4.96 13.26
CA ASP A 266 -10.06 -5.20 13.01
C ASP A 266 -10.85 -3.88 12.83
N LYS A 267 -10.32 -3.01 11.96
CA LYS A 267 -10.84 -1.66 11.72
C LYS A 267 -10.97 -1.36 10.24
N SER A 268 -11.91 -0.48 9.91
CA SER A 268 -11.91 0.23 8.62
C SER A 268 -10.62 1.05 8.46
N LEU A 269 -10.27 1.39 7.22
CA LEU A 269 -9.15 2.29 6.96
C LEU A 269 -9.35 3.63 7.70
N ASP A 270 -10.55 4.18 7.67
CA ASP A 270 -10.92 5.45 8.31
C ASP A 270 -10.68 5.39 9.83
N ALA A 271 -11.18 4.35 10.51
CA ALA A 271 -10.95 4.15 11.94
C ALA A 271 -9.47 3.90 12.27
N TYR A 272 -8.71 3.25 11.39
CA TYR A 272 -7.27 3.06 11.56
C TYR A 272 -6.49 4.38 11.45
N LEU A 273 -6.81 5.21 10.47
CA LEU A 273 -6.14 6.48 10.18
C LEU A 273 -6.50 7.59 11.18
N ASN A 274 -7.71 7.56 11.75
CA ASN A 274 -8.18 8.53 12.76
C ASN A 274 -7.58 8.35 14.16
N GLN A 275 -6.84 7.26 14.41
CA GLN A 275 -6.14 7.10 15.68
C GLN A 275 -4.95 8.05 15.78
N LEU A 276 -4.87 8.76 16.91
CA LEU A 276 -3.70 9.56 17.30
C LEU A 276 -2.41 8.73 17.17
N PRO A 277 -1.27 9.35 16.81
CA PRO A 277 0.01 8.63 16.79
C PRO A 277 0.28 8.02 18.17
N PHE A 278 0.72 6.75 18.17
CA PHE A 278 1.23 6.08 19.37
C PHE A 278 2.46 6.80 19.91
#